data_AF-A0A3L8DE60-F1
#
_entry.id   AF-A0A3L8DE60-F1
#
_cell.length_a   1.000
_cell.length_b   1.000
_cell.length_c   1.000
_cell.angle_alpha   90.00
_cell.angle_beta   90.00
_cell.angle_gamma   90.00
#
_symmetry.space_group_name_H-M   'P 1'
#
loop_
_entity.id
_entity.type
_entity.pdbx_description
1 polymer ?
#
loop_
_entity_poly.entity_id
_entity_poly.type
_entity_poly.pdbx_seq_one_letter_code
_entity_poly.pdbx_strand_id
1 'polypeptide(L)' 'MWPSRYATPACMPFQQRGEQCRVNADTISTNLTYPDDSRIEVESIHYILCPCADGLSCNFKKGICN' A
#
# COMPACT_ATOMS: atom_id res chain seq x y z
N MET A 1 -14.39 17.09 5.39
CA MET A 1 -13.88 15.73 5.19
C MET A 1 -13.01 15.41 6.39
N TRP A 2 -13.49 14.61 7.35
CA TRP A 2 -12.66 14.21 8.50
C TRP A 2 -11.56 13.30 7.95
N PRO A 3 -10.28 13.50 8.33
CA PRO A 3 -9.27 12.50 8.01
C PRO A 3 -9.73 11.19 8.64
N SER A 4 -9.94 10.17 7.83
CA SER A 4 -10.09 8.80 8.32
C SER A 4 -8.83 8.50 9.13
N ARG A 5 -8.92 8.67 10.46
CA ARG A 5 -7.79 8.46 11.36
C ARG A 5 -7.29 7.01 11.33
N TYR A 6 -8.12 6.11 10.84
CA TYR A 6 -7.86 4.70 10.69
C TYR A 6 -8.15 4.33 9.23
N ALA A 7 -7.12 3.88 8.52
CA ALA A 7 -7.26 3.36 7.18
C ALA A 7 -7.55 1.85 7.27
N THR A 8 -8.60 1.41 6.59
CA THR A 8 -8.85 -0.02 6.37
C THR A 8 -8.22 -0.41 5.04
N PRO A 9 -7.32 -1.40 5.02
CA PRO A 9 -6.72 -1.85 3.77
C PRO A 9 -7.82 -2.35 2.83
N ALA A 10 -7.73 -1.93 1.58
CA ALA A 10 -8.68 -2.31 0.54
C ALA A 10 -7.89 -2.70 -0.71
N CYS A 11 -8.49 -3.54 -1.55
CA CYS A 11 -7.91 -3.91 -2.82
C CYS A 11 -7.90 -2.69 -3.75
N MET A 12 -6.71 -2.36 -4.25
CA MET A 12 -6.49 -1.31 -5.25
C MET A 12 -5.72 -1.89 -6.43
N PRO A 13 -5.85 -1.31 -7.64
CA PRO A 13 -5.06 -1.73 -8.78
C PRO A 13 -3.56 -1.52 -8.53
N PHE A 14 -2.75 -2.39 -9.11
CA PHE A 14 -1.30 -2.21 -9.18
C PHE A 14 -0.94 -0.93 -9.92
N GLN A 15 0.19 -0.33 -9.55
CA GLN A 15 0.70 0.88 -10.20
C GLN A 15 1.23 0.53 -11.60
N GLN A 16 0.76 1.26 -12.60
CA GLN A 16 1.13 1.07 -13.99
C GLN A 16 2.38 1.89 -14.34
N ARG A 17 2.91 1.64 -15.54
CA ARG A 17 4.12 2.31 -16.04
C ARG A 17 3.94 3.83 -16.03
N GLY A 18 4.88 4.53 -15.39
CA GLY A 18 4.86 5.97 -15.22
C GLY A 18 4.06 6.46 -14.01
N GLU A 19 3.30 5.60 -13.34
CA GLU A 19 2.63 5.94 -12.08
C GLU A 19 3.61 5.96 -10.92
N GLN A 20 3.22 6.67 -9.86
CA GLN A 20 4.02 6.81 -8.66
C GLN A 20 4.05 5.49 -7.89
N CYS A 21 5.24 5.09 -7.47
CA CYS A 21 5.43 3.92 -6.63
C CYS A 21 6.21 4.29 -5.39
N ARG A 22 6.04 3.49 -4.34
CA ARG A 22 6.76 3.68 -3.10
C ARG A 22 8.05 2.86 -3.13
N VAL A 23 9.18 3.56 -3.09
CA VAL A 23 10.51 2.94 -3.01
C VAL A 23 10.72 2.31 -1.63
N ASN A 24 11.33 1.12 -1.58
CA ASN A 24 11.51 0.32 -0.35
C ASN A 24 10.19 0.06 0.38
N ALA A 25 9.13 -0.24 -0.36
CA ALA A 25 7.82 -0.57 0.20
C ALA A 25 7.67 -2.07 0.42
N ASP A 26 8.33 -2.58 1.46
CA ASP A 26 8.12 -3.93 1.94
C ASP A 26 6.67 -4.14 2.40
N THR A 27 6.20 -5.37 2.26
CA THR A 27 4.90 -5.77 2.76
C THR A 27 4.91 -5.84 4.28
N ILE A 28 3.83 -5.39 4.91
CA ILE A 28 3.66 -5.40 6.36
C ILE A 28 2.59 -6.42 6.72
N SER A 29 2.87 -7.25 7.72
CA SER A 29 1.87 -8.10 8.37
C SER A 29 1.68 -7.60 9.80
N THR A 30 0.45 -7.28 10.18
CA THR A 30 0.16 -6.73 11.51
C THR A 30 -1.31 -6.96 11.89
N ASN A 31 -1.62 -6.83 13.17
CA ASN A 31 -2.99 -6.81 13.66
C ASN A 31 -3.45 -5.35 13.82
N LEU A 32 -4.41 -4.95 12.99
CA LEU A 32 -5.00 -3.61 13.04
C LEU A 32 -6.14 -3.61 14.05
N THR A 33 -6.07 -2.72 15.04
CA THR A 33 -7.15 -2.51 16.01
C THR A 33 -7.82 -1.17 15.73
N TYR A 34 -9.13 -1.20 15.49
CA TYR A 34 -9.96 -0.03 15.20
C TYR A 34 -10.70 0.45 16.46
N PRO A 35 -11.20 1.71 16.49
CA PRO A 35 -11.86 2.28 17.66
C PRO A 35 -13.17 1.59 18.07
N ASP A 36 -13.78 0.82 17.17
CA ASP A 36 -14.98 0.03 17.41
C ASP A 36 -14.68 -1.36 17.98
N ASP A 37 -13.48 -1.56 18.53
CA ASP A 37 -12.95 -2.83 19.02
C ASP A 37 -12.76 -3.92 17.94
N SER A 38 -13.03 -3.60 16.68
CA SER A 38 -12.71 -4.49 15.56
C SER A 38 -11.21 -4.72 15.44
N ARG A 39 -10.83 -6.00 15.37
CA ARG A 39 -9.46 -6.45 15.13
C ARG A 39 -9.40 -7.18 13.81
N ILE A 40 -8.51 -6.73 12.94
CA ILE A 40 -8.31 -7.33 11.63
C ILE A 40 -6.85 -7.72 11.53
N GLU A 41 -6.62 -9.01 11.37
CA GLU A 41 -5.31 -9.52 11.01
C GLU A 41 -5.08 -9.28 9.53
N VAL A 42 -3.99 -8.59 9.20
CA VAL A 42 -3.61 -8.30 7.83
C VAL A 42 -2.23 -8.88 7.58
N GLU A 43 -2.11 -9.61 6.48
CA GLU A 43 -0.85 -10.21 6.07
C GLU A 43 -0.42 -9.66 4.72
N SER A 44 0.88 -9.43 4.58
CA SER A 44 1.52 -9.06 3.32
C SER A 44 0.88 -7.85 2.61
N ILE A 45 0.45 -6.83 3.37
CA ILE A 45 -0.18 -5.63 2.80
C ILE A 45 0.84 -4.54 2.45
N HIS A 46 0.51 -3.71 1.46
CA HIS A 46 1.29 -2.52 1.14
C HIS A 46 0.65 -1.25 1.72
N TYR A 47 1.50 -0.31 2.11
CA TYR A 47 1.06 0.92 2.76
C TYR A 47 0.99 2.08 1.76
N ILE A 48 -0.16 2.75 1.72
CA ILE A 48 -0.55 3.88 0.83
C ILE A 48 -0.72 3.48 -0.64
N LEU A 49 0.29 2.86 -1.26
CA LEU A 49 0.28 2.49 -2.68
C LEU A 49 0.50 0.98 -2.84
N CYS A 50 -0.21 0.39 -3.79
CA CYS A 50 0.10 -0.94 -4.29
C CYS A 50 1.47 -0.96 -4.98
N PRO A 51 2.10 -2.13 -5.15
CA PRO A 51 3.35 -2.23 -5.89
C PRO A 51 3.10 -2.00 -7.38
N CYS A 52 4.18 -1.92 -8.15
CA CYS A 52 4.11 -1.88 -9.59
C CYS A 52 3.49 -3.16 -10.16
N ALA A 53 2.83 -3.05 -11.30
CA ALA A 53 2.29 -4.20 -12.03
C ALA A 53 3.40 -5.17 -12.44
N ASP A 54 3.01 -6.41 -12.71
CA ASP A 54 3.95 -7.48 -13.09
C ASP A 54 4.85 -7.06 -14.26
N GLY A 55 6.15 -7.32 -14.13
CA GLY A 55 7.18 -6.92 -15.08
C GLY A 55 7.68 -5.48 -14.98
N LEU A 56 7.14 -4.65 -14.07
CA LEU A 56 7.62 -3.30 -13.79
C LEU A 56 8.32 -3.25 -12.43
N SER A 57 9.36 -2.41 -12.32
CA SER A 57 10.06 -2.18 -11.06
C SER A 57 9.93 -0.73 -10.62
N CYS A 58 9.86 -0.51 -9.31
CA CYS A 58 9.82 0.84 -8.78
C CYS A 58 11.20 1.49 -8.90
N ASN A 59 11.30 2.56 -9.70
CA ASN A 59 12.56 3.27 -9.89
C ASN A 59 12.98 3.97 -8.60
N PHE A 60 14.08 3.53 -7.99
CA PHE A 60 14.57 4.11 -6.73
C PHE A 60 14.81 5.62 -6.78
N LYS A 61 15.25 6.16 -7.93
CA LYS A 61 15.58 7.59 -8.07
C LYS A 61 14.37 8.46 -8.36
N LYS A 62 13.39 7.94 -9.09
CA LYS A 62 12.24 8.71 -9.57
C LYS A 62 10.95 8.43 -8.81
N GLY A 63 10.86 7.31 -8.08
CA GLY A 63 9.64 6.88 -7.42
C GLY A 63 8.50 6.60 -8.41
N ILE A 64 8.82 6.07 -9.59
CA ILE A 64 7.84 5.71 -10.64
C ILE A 64 8.05 4.28 -11.11
N CYS A 65 6.98 3.60 -11.53
CA CYS A 65 7.07 2.27 -12.12
C CYS A 65 7.65 2.36 -13.54
N ASN A 66 8.72 1.62 -13.81
CA ASN A 66 9.39 1.67 -15.11
C ASN A 66 10.01 0.33 -15.53
#